data_AF-A0A0E2HA32-F1
#
_entry.id   AF-A0A0E2HA32-F1
#
_cell.length_a   1.000
_cell.length_b   1.000
_cell.length_c   1.000
_cell.angle_alpha   90.00
_cell.angle_beta   90.00
_cell.angle_gamma   90.00
#
_symmetry.space_group_name_H-M   'P 1'
#
loop_
_entity.id
_entity.type
_entity.pdbx_description
1 polymer ?
#
loop_
_entity_poly.entity_id
_entity_poly.type
_entity_poly.pdbx_seq_one_letter_code
_entity_poly.pdbx_strand_id
1 'polypeptide(L)' 'MTNSNALKKRISESGISISFIAKKVGITREAFYNKMNNETEFKASEISCLKEILGLSSEERDAIFFANEVEYKAT' A
#
# COMPACT_ATOMS: atom_id res chain seq x y z
N MET A 1 4.31 3.10 -9.04
CA MET A 1 4.42 1.64 -8.81
C MET A 1 4.65 1.40 -7.31
N THR A 2 4.00 0.37 -6.74
CA THR A 2 4.01 0.12 -5.29
C THR A 2 5.24 -0.69 -4.88
N ASN A 3 5.92 -0.27 -3.82
CA ASN A 3 6.97 -1.02 -3.17
C ASN A 3 6.38 -2.16 -2.32
N SER A 4 6.14 -3.29 -2.97
CA SER A 4 5.53 -4.49 -2.39
C SER A 4 6.29 -5.03 -1.18
N ASN A 5 7.62 -4.93 -1.19
CA ASN A 5 8.45 -5.44 -0.10
C ASN A 5 8.30 -4.59 1.16
N ALA A 6 8.31 -3.26 1.01
CA ALA A 6 8.08 -2.33 2.10
C ALA A 6 6.66 -2.50 2.67
N LEU A 7 5.65 -2.63 1.81
CA LEU A 7 4.27 -2.87 2.24
C LEU A 7 4.13 -4.19 3.03
N LYS A 8 4.68 -5.30 2.51
CA LYS A 8 4.66 -6.60 3.19
C LYS A 8 5.31 -6.53 4.56
N LYS A 9 6.49 -5.90 4.65
CA LYS A 9 7.20 -5.72 5.92
C LYS A 9 6.32 -5.00 6.93
N ARG A 10 5.66 -3.90 6.52
CA ARG A 10 4.84 -3.10 7.42
C ARG A 10 3.55 -3.81 7.86
N ILE A 11 2.97 -4.61 6.96
CA ILE A 11 1.86 -5.51 7.31
C ILE A 11 2.31 -6.55 8.35
N SER A 12 3.47 -7.19 8.14
CA SER A 12 4.03 -8.16 9.09
C SER A 12 4.32 -7.54 10.46
N GLU A 13 4.87 -6.33 10.50
CA GLU A 13 5.14 -5.59 11.75
C GLU A 13 3.86 -5.18 12.49
N SER A 14 2.77 -4.89 11.76
CA SER A 14 1.48 -4.57 12.38
C SER A 14 0.80 -5.77 13.06
N GLY A 15 1.18 -7.00 12.70
CA GLY A 15 0.50 -8.22 13.14
C GLY A 15 -0.91 -8.42 12.55
N ILE A 16 -1.35 -7.55 11.65
CA ILE A 16 -2.69 -7.60 11.06
C ILE A 16 -2.67 -8.55 9.84
N SER A 17 -3.64 -9.45 9.78
CA SER A 17 -3.77 -10.36 8.63
C SER A 17 -4.20 -9.63 7.36
N ILE A 18 -3.64 -10.03 6.21
CA ILE A 18 -4.00 -9.49 4.88
C ILE A 18 -5.51 -9.60 4.63
N SER A 19 -6.16 -10.69 5.03
CA SER A 19 -7.60 -10.88 4.86
C SER A 19 -8.42 -9.82 5.61
N PHE A 20 -7.98 -9.43 6.81
CA PHE A 20 -8.63 -8.38 7.59
C PHE A 20 -8.45 -7.01 6.93
N ILE A 21 -7.23 -6.72 6.47
CA ILE A 21 -6.91 -5.47 5.76
C ILE A 21 -7.76 -5.35 4.49
N ALA A 22 -7.80 -6.40 3.65
CA ALA A 22 -8.58 -6.41 2.42
C ALA A 22 -10.07 -6.12 2.70
N LYS A 23 -10.64 -6.75 3.74
CA LYS A 23 -12.02 -6.50 4.17
C LYS A 23 -12.25 -5.06 4.61
N LYS A 24 -11.31 -4.45 5.33
CA LYS A 24 -11.40 -3.05 5.78
C LYS A 24 -11.27 -2.05 4.64
N VAL A 25 -10.37 -2.33 3.69
CA VAL A 25 -10.18 -1.54 2.47
C VAL A 25 -11.38 -1.69 1.51
N GLY A 26 -12.17 -2.76 1.64
CA GLY A 26 -13.36 -3.01 0.82
C GLY A 26 -13.05 -3.75 -0.49
N ILE A 27 -11.98 -4.54 -0.52
CA ILE A 27 -11.57 -5.34 -1.68
C ILE A 27 -11.43 -6.82 -1.34
N THR A 28 -11.44 -7.67 -2.36
CA THR A 28 -11.16 -9.09 -2.17
C THR A 28 -9.68 -9.31 -1.85
N ARG A 29 -9.37 -10.45 -1.21
CA ARG A 29 -7.99 -10.84 -0.92
C ARG A 29 -7.17 -11.00 -2.20
N GLU A 30 -7.77 -11.54 -3.25
CA GLU A 30 -7.14 -11.67 -4.57
C GLU A 30 -6.82 -10.30 -5.16
N ALA A 31 -7.76 -9.35 -5.15
CA ALA A 31 -7.50 -7.99 -5.61
C ALA A 31 -6.37 -7.32 -4.82
N PHE A 32 -6.30 -7.56 -3.51
CA PHE A 32 -5.19 -7.08 -2.69
C PHE A 32 -3.84 -7.66 -3.14
N TYR A 33 -3.77 -8.96 -3.42
CA TYR A 33 -2.55 -9.60 -3.93
C TYR A 33 -2.16 -9.08 -5.31
N ASN A 34 -3.11 -8.92 -6.23
CA ASN A 34 -2.85 -8.38 -7.56
C ASN A 34 -2.26 -6.96 -7.46
N LYS A 35 -2.79 -6.12 -6.56
CA LYS A 35 -2.23 -4.78 -6.29
C LYS A 35 -0.84 -4.85 -5.68
N MET A 36 -0.63 -5.76 -4.73
CA MET A 36 0.68 -5.97 -4.11
C MET A 36 1.70 -6.57 -5.08
N ASN A 37 1.28 -7.27 -6.12
CA ASN A 37 2.14 -7.79 -7.18
C ASN A 37 2.32 -6.78 -8.35
N ASN A 38 1.81 -5.55 -8.20
CA ASN A 38 1.81 -4.52 -9.24
C ASN A 38 1.07 -4.90 -10.53
N GLU A 39 0.15 -5.88 -10.48
CA GLU A 39 -0.73 -6.22 -11.62
C GLU A 39 -1.86 -5.18 -11.76
N THR A 40 -2.25 -4.53 -10.66
CA THR A 40 -3.19 -3.41 -10.64
C THR A 40 -2.72 -2.35 -9.63
N GLU A 41 -3.22 -1.13 -9.73
CA GLU A 41 -2.80 -0.03 -8.84
C GLU A 41 -3.72 0.12 -7.63
N PHE A 42 -3.19 0.60 -6.51
CA PHE A 42 -3.99 1.01 -5.37
C PHE A 42 -4.67 2.36 -5.66
N LYS A 43 -5.96 2.48 -5.35
CA LYS A 43 -6.69 3.75 -5.42
C LYS A 43 -6.31 4.63 -4.24
N ALA A 44 -6.42 5.96 -4.39
CA ALA A 44 -6.13 6.91 -3.32
C ALA A 44 -6.93 6.65 -2.02
N SER A 45 -8.20 6.23 -2.14
CA SER A 45 -9.03 5.85 -1.00
C SER A 45 -8.52 4.58 -0.30
N GLU A 46 -8.05 3.59 -1.05
CA GLU A 46 -7.46 2.36 -0.52
C GLU A 46 -6.15 2.65 0.21
N ILE A 47 -5.30 3.51 -0.37
CA ILE A 47 -4.04 3.97 0.24
C ILE A 47 -4.31 4.71 1.55
N SER A 48 -5.32 5.59 1.56
CA SER A 48 -5.69 6.33 2.77
C SER A 48 -6.15 5.40 3.88
N CYS A 49 -6.99 4.41 3.55
CA CYS A 49 -7.43 3.39 4.51
C CYS A 49 -6.24 2.55 5.01
N LEU A 50 -5.31 2.16 4.14
CA LEU A 50 -4.10 1.43 4.51
C LEU A 50 -3.19 2.23 5.44
N LYS A 51 -3.05 3.54 5.19
CA LYS A 51 -2.32 4.46 6.07
C LYS A 51 -2.90 4.43 7.48
N GLU A 52 -4.22 4.50 7.61
CA GLU A 52 -4.89 4.46 8.91
C GLU A 52 -4.79 3.11 9.61
N ILE A 53 -4.99 2.00 8.88
CA ILE A 53 -4.95 0.64 9.44
C ILE A 53 -3.54 0.27 9.92
N LEU A 54 -2.51 0.60 9.12
CA LEU A 54 -1.12 0.23 9.41
C LEU A 54 -0.39 1.31 10.22
N GLY A 55 -1.04 2.43 10.52
CA GLY A 55 -0.43 3.54 11.25
C GLY A 55 0.77 4.17 10.54
N LEU A 56 0.71 4.27 9.21
CA LEU A 56 1.83 4.79 8.41
C LEU A 56 1.92 6.31 8.53
N SER A 57 3.13 6.84 8.61
CA SER A 57 3.36 8.27 8.37
C SER A 57 3.09 8.62 6.90
N SER A 58 2.95 9.92 6.61
CA SER A 58 2.82 10.37 5.21
C SER A 58 4.06 10.03 4.39
N GLU A 59 5.25 10.11 4.99
CA GLU A 59 6.52 9.77 4.35
C GLU A 59 6.62 8.27 4.06
N GLU A 60 6.20 7.42 5.01
CA GLU A 60 6.17 5.96 4.82
C GLU A 60 5.17 5.56 3.75
N ARG A 61 3.98 6.17 3.74
CA ARG A 61 2.99 6.00 2.68
C ARG A 61 3.63 6.35 1.33
N ASP A 62 4.32 7.48 1.24
CA ASP A 62 4.90 7.94 -0.03
C ASP A 62 6.03 7.04 -0.51
N ALA A 63 6.89 6.58 0.41
CA ALA A 63 7.92 5.59 0.11
C ALA A 63 7.36 4.21 -0.31
N ILE A 64 6.12 3.89 0.09
CA ILE A 64 5.48 2.63 -0.29
C ILE A 64 4.73 2.75 -1.61
N PHE A 65 3.89 3.77 -1.79
CA PHE A 65 2.95 3.84 -2.92
C PHE A 65 3.43 4.76 -4.06
N PHE A 66 4.33 5.72 -3.77
CA PHE A 66 4.76 6.78 -4.69
C PHE A 66 6.28 6.81 -4.93
N ALA A 67 7.04 5.79 -4.50
CA ALA A 67 8.51 5.78 -4.60
C ALA A 67 9.08 5.97 -6.01
N ASN A 68 8.30 5.67 -7.06
CA ASN A 68 8.72 5.85 -8.45
C ASN A 68 8.22 7.16 -9.10
N GLU A 69 7.47 8.01 -8.39
CA GLU A 69 6.95 9.28 -8.93
C GLU A 69 7.87 10.48 -8.65
N VAL A 70 9.06 10.27 -8.07
CA VAL A 70 9.96 11.38 -7.69
C VAL A 70 10.98 11.75 -8.78
N GLU A 71 11.04 11.02 -9.89
CA GLU A 71 11.87 11.38 -11.05
C GLU A 71 11.07 12.22 -12.06
N TYR A 72 10.80 13.49 -11.74
CA TYR A 72 10.74 14.59 -12.72
C TYR A 72 10.70 15.94 -11.96
N LYS A 73 11.78 16.25 -11.25
CA LYS A 73 12.09 17.67 -11.00
C LYS A 73 12.66 18.22 -12.29
N ALA A 74 11.83 18.97 -13.00
CA ALA A 74 12.19 19.81 -14.13
C ALA A 74 13.55 20.50 -13.90
N THR A 75 14.44 20.34 -14.88
CA THR A 75 15.56 21.26 -15.13
C THR A 75 15.22 22.05 -16.39
#